data_AF-A0A357L6X6-F1
#
_entry.id   AF-A0A357L6X6-F1
#
_cell.length_a   1.000
_cell.length_b   1.000
_cell.length_c   1.000
_cell.angle_alpha   90.00
_cell.angle_beta   90.00
_cell.angle_gamma   90.00
#
_symmetry.space_group_name_H-M   'P 1'
#
loop_
_entity.id
_entity.type
_entity.pdbx_description
1 polymer ?
#
loop_
_entity_poly.entity_id
_entity_poly.type
_entity_poly.pdbx_seq_one_letter_code
_entity_poly.pdbx_strand_id
1 'polypeptide(L)'
;IREYERQTTTVANAYVRPLMERYLRALEAAFRAQGFGCPFLLVTSGGGLCTVETAARFPVRLVESGPAGGAVLAASIATALDLETVLSFDMGGTTAKMCLIDKGVPARARLFEVDRSYRFRKGSGTPIRIPVIELVEIGAGGGSLAHVDKMKRIAVGPESAGSDPGPACYGRGGAAPAVTDADLLLGRIEPARFAGGVIRLDAGAAAGALAKAIGAPLGLGGDEAAVAVSEVVDENMAAAARAHAVEQGKDIARRAMIAFGGAAPLHAARVAEKLGLSMVIVPAGAGVGSAIGFLLAPPSYEIVRSLPMRLDRFAAPRAAALFKEMRAEAAAVVRAAAGDAPQTEECAAYMRYQGQGHEIAVPCSPFPAAEGEGSLLGAFEAAYAAIYGRTIPGMAVEVMSWSLKMAANTERLDIGAGPADQAPGASGENTPFSPVGRARNSRDDPQIGFAVRGEGDKPAAGTRAVYDAGARRRMDYALFDRGALAPGAAVEGPALIVEAQTTTVVTAAFDARIDRAGNIVLTRKRPA
;
A
#
# COMPACT_ATOMS: atom_id res chain seq x y z
N ILE A 1 -21.76 -5.17 23.40
CA ILE A 1 -20.62 -4.26 23.17
C ILE A 1 -20.81 -3.62 21.80
N ARG A 2 -20.80 -2.28 21.71
CA ARG A 2 -20.80 -1.50 20.45
C ARG A 2 -21.90 -1.93 19.48
N GLU A 3 -23.15 -1.73 19.90
CA GLU A 3 -24.32 -2.19 19.16
C GLU A 3 -24.46 -1.47 17.81
N TYR A 4 -24.26 -0.15 17.78
CA TYR A 4 -24.21 0.64 16.55
C TYR A 4 -23.27 0.04 15.50
N GLU A 5 -21.97 -0.13 15.80
CA GLU A 5 -21.01 -0.66 14.83
C GLU A 5 -21.32 -2.09 14.41
N ARG A 6 -21.90 -2.91 15.30
CA ARG A 6 -22.36 -4.27 14.93
C ARG A 6 -23.56 -4.22 13.99
N GLN A 7 -24.52 -3.33 14.26
CA GLN A 7 -25.72 -3.17 13.46
C GLN A 7 -25.36 -2.66 12.07
N THR A 8 -24.57 -1.59 11.96
CA THR A 8 -24.12 -1.03 10.69
C THR A 8 -23.33 -2.04 9.86
N THR A 9 -22.42 -2.80 10.48
CA THR A 9 -21.68 -3.88 9.80
C THR A 9 -22.61 -4.95 9.25
N THR A 10 -23.61 -5.36 10.03
CA THR A 10 -24.57 -6.39 9.64
C THR A 10 -25.43 -5.91 8.48
N VAL A 11 -25.94 -4.68 8.57
CA VAL A 11 -26.75 -4.04 7.53
C VAL A 11 -25.94 -3.89 6.24
N ALA A 12 -24.71 -3.36 6.32
CA ALA A 12 -23.83 -3.20 5.15
C ALA A 12 -23.54 -4.55 4.46
N ASN A 13 -23.24 -5.60 5.24
CA ASN A 13 -23.01 -6.93 4.68
C ASN A 13 -24.26 -7.50 4.00
N ALA A 14 -25.42 -7.38 4.65
CA ALA A 14 -26.69 -7.86 4.12
C ALA A 14 -27.12 -7.11 2.84
N TYR A 15 -26.89 -5.80 2.81
CA TYR A 15 -27.22 -4.93 1.67
C TYR A 15 -26.44 -5.33 0.41
N VAL A 16 -25.13 -5.58 0.54
CA VAL A 16 -24.24 -5.86 -0.60
C VAL A 16 -24.28 -7.34 -1.04
N ARG A 17 -24.64 -8.25 -0.14
CA ARG A 17 -24.55 -9.71 -0.36
C ARG A 17 -25.25 -10.23 -1.62
N PRO A 18 -26.52 -9.90 -1.92
CA PRO A 18 -27.18 -10.46 -3.10
C PRO A 18 -26.48 -10.11 -4.43
N LEU A 19 -25.95 -8.89 -4.52
CA LEU A 19 -25.21 -8.41 -5.70
C LEU A 19 -23.88 -9.15 -5.84
N MET A 20 -23.09 -9.19 -4.76
CA MET A 20 -21.76 -9.79 -4.75
C MET A 20 -21.81 -11.30 -4.92
N GLU A 21 -22.73 -11.99 -4.25
CA GLU A 21 -22.88 -13.44 -4.39
C GLU A 21 -23.18 -13.84 -5.83
N ARG A 22 -24.11 -13.15 -6.50
CA ARG A 22 -24.43 -13.40 -7.90
C ARG A 22 -23.21 -13.17 -8.81
N TYR A 23 -22.52 -12.04 -8.62
CA TYR A 23 -21.35 -11.69 -9.43
C TYR A 23 -20.22 -12.71 -9.28
N LEU A 24 -19.85 -13.05 -8.04
CA LEU A 24 -18.74 -13.95 -7.75
C LEU A 24 -19.01 -15.38 -8.23
N ARG A 25 -20.25 -15.88 -8.09
CA ARG A 25 -20.63 -17.20 -8.59
C ARG A 25 -20.65 -17.25 -10.12
N ALA A 26 -21.12 -16.19 -10.78
CA ALA A 26 -21.07 -16.10 -12.24
C ALA A 26 -19.63 -16.09 -12.75
N LEU A 27 -18.74 -15.34 -12.09
CA LEU A 27 -17.32 -15.28 -12.44
C LEU A 27 -16.62 -16.63 -12.22
N GLU A 28 -16.88 -17.31 -11.10
CA GLU A 28 -16.36 -18.66 -10.84
C GLU A 28 -16.84 -19.67 -11.91
N ALA A 29 -18.12 -19.64 -12.27
CA ALA A 29 -18.67 -20.50 -13.32
C ALA A 29 -18.03 -20.22 -14.69
N ALA A 30 -17.79 -18.95 -15.02
CA ALA A 30 -17.12 -18.56 -16.26
C ALA A 30 -15.68 -19.07 -16.32
N PHE A 31 -14.91 -18.97 -15.23
CA PHE A 31 -13.56 -19.54 -15.17
C PHE A 31 -13.57 -21.06 -15.32
N ARG A 32 -14.48 -21.77 -14.64
CA ARG A 32 -14.60 -23.22 -14.79
C ARG A 32 -14.98 -23.63 -16.22
N ALA A 33 -15.87 -22.88 -16.87
CA ALA A 33 -16.23 -23.11 -18.27
C ALA A 33 -15.05 -22.93 -19.24
N GLN A 34 -14.08 -22.08 -18.89
CA GLN A 34 -12.81 -21.93 -19.63
C GLN A 34 -11.74 -22.97 -19.24
N GLY A 35 -12.05 -23.94 -18.38
CA GLY A 35 -11.15 -25.03 -18.00
C GLY A 35 -10.24 -24.74 -16.81
N PHE A 36 -10.47 -23.66 -16.04
CA PHE A 36 -9.71 -23.42 -14.80
C PHE A 36 -10.07 -24.46 -13.73
N GLY A 37 -9.09 -25.30 -13.38
CA GLY A 37 -9.20 -26.33 -12.34
C GLY A 37 -8.57 -25.96 -10.99
N CYS A 38 -8.02 -24.76 -10.86
CA CYS A 38 -7.40 -24.28 -9.62
C CYS A 38 -8.38 -23.54 -8.70
N PRO A 39 -8.07 -23.40 -7.40
CA PRO A 39 -8.87 -22.57 -6.50
C PRO A 39 -8.96 -21.12 -6.98
N PHE A 40 -10.17 -20.57 -7.02
CA PHE A 40 -10.40 -19.14 -7.25
C PHE A 40 -10.52 -18.42 -5.90
N LEU A 41 -9.53 -17.59 -5.58
CA LEU A 41 -9.40 -16.91 -4.31
C LEU A 41 -9.54 -15.39 -4.46
N LEU A 42 -10.03 -14.74 -3.42
CA LEU A 42 -10.21 -13.29 -3.34
C LEU A 42 -9.46 -12.70 -2.17
N VAL A 43 -8.87 -11.53 -2.38
CA VAL A 43 -8.19 -10.77 -1.35
C VAL A 43 -9.21 -10.07 -0.47
N THR A 44 -8.97 -10.09 0.84
CA THR A 44 -9.77 -9.40 1.84
C THR A 44 -9.11 -8.09 2.26
N SER A 45 -9.87 -7.19 2.86
CA SER A 45 -9.37 -5.94 3.44
C SER A 45 -8.26 -6.16 4.48
N GLY A 46 -8.19 -7.34 5.09
CA GLY A 46 -7.15 -7.74 6.05
C GLY A 46 -5.85 -8.23 5.42
N GLY A 47 -5.72 -8.20 4.08
CA GLY A 47 -4.52 -8.62 3.35
C GLY A 47 -4.36 -10.14 3.20
N GLY A 48 -5.42 -10.90 3.44
CA GLY A 48 -5.46 -12.36 3.30
C GLY A 48 -6.32 -12.82 2.14
N LEU A 49 -6.06 -14.02 1.62
CA LEU A 49 -6.92 -14.66 0.61
C LEU A 49 -8.05 -15.48 1.26
N CYS A 50 -9.23 -15.47 0.63
CA CYS A 50 -10.40 -16.26 1.02
C CYS A 50 -11.08 -16.89 -0.19
N THR A 51 -11.92 -17.90 0.04
CA THR A 51 -12.69 -18.57 -1.02
C THR A 51 -13.86 -17.71 -1.52
N VAL A 52 -14.35 -18.00 -2.73
CA VAL A 52 -15.60 -17.43 -3.28
C VAL A 52 -16.77 -17.58 -2.31
N GLU A 53 -16.91 -18.73 -1.66
CA GLU A 53 -17.97 -18.98 -0.68
C GLU A 53 -17.89 -18.02 0.51
N THR A 54 -16.68 -17.85 1.06
CA THR A 54 -16.45 -16.92 2.19
C THR A 54 -16.72 -15.48 1.77
N ALA A 55 -16.23 -15.08 0.60
CA ALA A 55 -16.42 -13.77 0.00
C ALA A 55 -17.91 -13.46 -0.28
N ALA A 56 -18.67 -14.44 -0.75
CA ALA A 56 -20.11 -14.30 -0.98
C ALA A 56 -20.91 -14.19 0.32
N ARG A 57 -20.48 -14.87 1.39
CA ARG A 57 -21.12 -14.78 2.72
C ARG A 57 -20.80 -13.46 3.43
N PHE A 58 -19.57 -12.97 3.30
CA PHE A 58 -19.05 -11.80 3.99
C PHE A 58 -18.44 -10.76 3.03
N PRO A 59 -19.17 -10.27 2.01
CA PRO A 59 -18.62 -9.34 1.00
C PRO A 59 -18.12 -8.03 1.60
N VAL A 60 -18.61 -7.66 2.77
CA VAL A 60 -18.12 -6.48 3.49
C VAL A 60 -16.62 -6.56 3.78
N ARG A 61 -16.04 -7.76 3.87
CA ARG A 61 -14.59 -7.99 4.06
C ARG A 61 -13.76 -7.81 2.78
N LEU A 62 -14.36 -7.42 1.66
CA LEU A 62 -13.68 -7.17 0.39
C LEU A 62 -13.50 -5.66 0.10
N VAL A 63 -14.10 -4.80 0.93
CA VAL A 63 -13.98 -3.34 0.82
C VAL A 63 -12.51 -2.94 0.93
N GLU A 64 -12.00 -2.14 -0.01
CA GLU A 64 -10.57 -1.77 -0.07
C GLU A 64 -9.58 -2.94 -0.07
N SER A 65 -9.97 -4.10 -0.61
CA SER A 65 -9.08 -5.27 -0.75
C SER A 65 -7.88 -5.04 -1.69
N GLY A 66 -8.03 -4.20 -2.71
CA GLY A 66 -6.94 -3.93 -3.66
C GLY A 66 -5.68 -3.35 -3.02
N PRO A 67 -5.80 -2.20 -2.34
CA PRO A 67 -4.70 -1.58 -1.58
C PRO A 67 -4.08 -2.46 -0.51
N ALA A 68 -4.88 -3.36 0.09
CA ALA A 68 -4.37 -4.33 1.06
C ALA A 68 -3.30 -5.24 0.41
N GLY A 69 -3.45 -5.60 -0.86
CA GLY A 69 -2.41 -6.30 -1.63
C GLY A 69 -1.12 -5.49 -1.73
N GLY A 70 -1.21 -4.19 -2.03
CA GLY A 70 -0.05 -3.31 -2.04
C GLY A 70 0.72 -3.27 -0.71
N ALA A 71 -0.01 -3.23 0.41
CA ALA A 71 0.61 -3.30 1.74
C ALA A 71 1.29 -4.67 2.00
N VAL A 72 0.72 -5.77 1.50
CA VAL A 72 1.35 -7.10 1.55
C VAL A 72 2.65 -7.15 0.73
N LEU A 73 2.66 -6.55 -0.47
CA LEU A 73 3.87 -6.42 -1.29
C LEU A 73 4.96 -5.66 -0.51
N ALA A 74 4.62 -4.49 0.02
CA ALA A 74 5.57 -3.67 0.78
C ALA A 74 6.10 -4.39 2.02
N ALA A 75 5.26 -5.15 2.74
CA ALA A 75 5.69 -5.97 3.87
C ALA A 75 6.66 -7.09 3.47
N SER A 76 6.42 -7.73 2.32
CA SER A 76 7.30 -8.75 1.77
C SER A 76 8.67 -8.18 1.40
N ILE A 77 8.70 -7.04 0.71
CA ILE A 77 9.94 -6.33 0.36
C ILE A 77 10.68 -5.88 1.60
N ALA A 78 9.99 -5.30 2.58
CA ALA A 78 10.60 -4.90 3.85
C ALA A 78 11.28 -6.09 4.55
N THR A 79 10.62 -7.26 4.56
CA THR A 79 11.20 -8.48 5.12
C THR A 79 12.41 -8.95 4.31
N ALA A 80 12.35 -8.92 2.98
CA ALA A 80 13.43 -9.36 2.11
C ALA A 80 14.68 -8.47 2.20
N LEU A 81 14.49 -7.17 2.47
CA LEU A 81 15.55 -6.18 2.62
C LEU A 81 15.94 -5.90 4.07
N ASP A 82 15.40 -6.66 5.02
CA ASP A 82 15.65 -6.50 6.47
C ASP A 82 15.37 -5.08 6.99
N LEU A 83 14.28 -4.47 6.49
CA LEU A 83 13.84 -3.14 6.89
C LEU A 83 12.82 -3.24 8.02
N GLU A 84 13.20 -2.76 9.20
CA GLU A 84 12.35 -2.82 10.37
C GLU A 84 11.12 -1.92 10.29
N THR A 85 11.23 -0.73 9.68
CA THR A 85 10.12 0.23 9.61
C THR A 85 10.04 0.85 8.23
N VAL A 86 8.87 0.71 7.59
CA VAL A 86 8.64 1.25 6.25
C VAL A 86 7.30 1.98 6.14
N LEU A 87 7.21 2.86 5.16
CA LEU A 87 6.00 3.51 4.67
C LEU A 87 5.70 2.94 3.28
N SER A 88 4.62 2.18 3.16
CA SER A 88 4.05 1.83 1.86
C SER A 88 3.42 3.07 1.24
N PHE A 89 3.70 3.36 -0.03
CA PHE A 89 3.11 4.45 -0.79
C PHE A 89 2.60 3.93 -2.14
N ASP A 90 1.28 3.84 -2.27
CA ASP A 90 0.60 3.46 -3.51
C ASP A 90 -0.03 4.71 -4.13
N MET A 91 0.25 5.03 -5.39
CA MET A 91 -0.45 6.12 -6.08
C MET A 91 -0.85 5.70 -7.48
N GLY A 92 -2.16 5.72 -7.70
CA GLY A 92 -2.79 5.47 -8.99
C GLY A 92 -3.33 6.75 -9.64
N GLY A 93 -4.28 6.58 -10.56
CA GLY A 93 -4.92 7.69 -11.28
C GLY A 93 -5.96 8.47 -10.46
N THR A 94 -6.42 7.99 -9.30
CA THR A 94 -7.52 8.67 -8.59
C THR A 94 -7.17 8.98 -7.14
N THR A 95 -6.53 8.03 -6.45
CA THR A 95 -6.13 8.21 -5.05
C THR A 95 -4.73 7.69 -4.80
N ALA A 96 -4.14 8.18 -3.71
CA ALA A 96 -2.94 7.67 -3.12
C ALA A 96 -3.29 7.01 -1.79
N LYS A 97 -2.56 5.96 -1.43
CA LYS A 97 -2.75 5.21 -0.20
C LYS A 97 -1.43 4.97 0.48
N MET A 98 -1.45 5.08 1.81
CA MET A 98 -0.26 4.89 2.62
C MET A 98 -0.52 3.92 3.77
N CYS A 99 0.47 3.07 4.05
CA CYS A 99 0.42 2.12 5.16
C CYS A 99 1.73 2.17 5.94
N LEU A 100 1.65 2.23 7.27
CA LEU A 100 2.80 2.08 8.15
C LEU A 100 3.01 0.60 8.44
N ILE A 101 4.22 0.11 8.17
CA ILE A 101 4.58 -1.31 8.35
C ILE A 101 5.77 -1.37 9.29
N ASP A 102 5.66 -2.21 10.32
CA ASP A 102 6.72 -2.43 11.31
C ASP A 102 7.03 -3.92 11.40
N LYS A 103 8.31 -4.27 11.34
CA LYS A 103 8.83 -5.65 11.41
C LYS A 103 8.13 -6.58 10.41
N GLY A 104 7.92 -6.09 9.18
CA GLY A 104 7.21 -6.82 8.13
C GLY A 104 5.71 -7.01 8.36
N VAL A 105 5.10 -6.31 9.32
CA VAL A 105 3.66 -6.42 9.64
C VAL A 105 2.97 -5.09 9.36
N PRO A 106 2.01 -5.05 8.41
CA PRO A 106 1.18 -3.88 8.19
C PRO A 106 0.36 -3.52 9.43
N ALA A 107 0.20 -2.22 9.67
CA ALA A 107 -0.73 -1.74 10.70
C ALA A 107 -2.14 -2.28 10.42
N ARG A 108 -2.82 -2.73 11.48
CA ARG A 108 -4.15 -3.34 11.40
C ARG A 108 -5.13 -2.49 12.18
N ALA A 109 -6.33 -2.36 11.65
CA ALA A 109 -7.47 -1.79 12.36
C ALA A 109 -8.67 -2.72 12.28
N ARG A 110 -9.69 -2.36 13.06
CA ARG A 110 -10.94 -3.11 13.18
C ARG A 110 -12.18 -2.28 12.99
N LEU A 111 -11.99 -0.99 12.75
CA LEU A 111 -13.04 -0.04 12.52
C LEU A 111 -12.67 0.67 11.23
N PHE A 112 -13.52 0.53 10.23
CA PHE A 112 -13.37 1.17 8.95
C PHE A 112 -14.63 1.98 8.66
N GLU A 113 -14.50 3.15 8.04
CA GLU A 113 -15.64 3.99 7.72
C GLU A 113 -15.89 3.99 6.21
N VAL A 114 -17.07 3.54 5.81
CA VAL A 114 -17.57 3.70 4.42
C VAL A 114 -18.47 4.91 4.32
N ASP A 115 -18.78 5.37 3.10
CA ASP A 115 -19.79 6.41 2.85
C ASP A 115 -19.58 7.69 3.69
N ARG A 116 -18.35 8.22 3.67
CA ARG A 116 -18.01 9.43 4.41
C ARG A 116 -18.74 10.64 3.83
N SER A 117 -19.60 11.27 4.65
CA SER A 117 -20.28 12.52 4.30
C SER A 117 -19.30 13.69 4.13
N TYR A 118 -18.16 13.67 4.84
CA TYR A 118 -17.10 14.65 4.72
C TYR A 118 -15.75 13.96 4.52
N ARG A 119 -15.12 14.17 3.36
CA ARG A 119 -13.80 13.59 3.05
C ARG A 119 -12.77 14.03 4.11
N PHE A 120 -11.92 13.09 4.54
CA PHE A 120 -10.88 13.28 5.58
C PHE A 120 -11.36 13.68 6.97
N ARG A 121 -12.68 13.60 7.25
CA ARG A 121 -13.21 13.78 8.60
C ARG A 121 -13.61 12.42 9.19
N LYS A 122 -12.84 11.94 10.16
CA LYS A 122 -13.17 10.76 10.94
C LYS A 122 -14.53 10.93 11.63
N GLY A 123 -15.34 9.89 11.65
CA GLY A 123 -16.70 9.88 12.21
C GLY A 123 -17.77 10.44 11.28
N SER A 124 -17.42 10.83 10.04
CA SER A 124 -18.41 11.30 9.06
C SER A 124 -18.99 10.19 8.19
N GLY A 125 -18.42 8.98 8.27
CA GLY A 125 -18.91 7.81 7.54
C GLY A 125 -19.66 6.82 8.42
N THR A 126 -20.19 5.80 7.77
CA THR A 126 -20.80 4.63 8.41
C THR A 126 -19.70 3.67 8.89
N PRO A 127 -19.59 3.41 10.20
CA PRO A 127 -18.57 2.50 10.72
C PRO A 127 -18.91 1.05 10.37
N ILE A 128 -17.89 0.29 10.03
CA ILE A 128 -17.94 -1.14 9.78
C ILE A 128 -16.82 -1.80 10.59
N ARG A 129 -17.17 -2.88 11.28
CA ARG A 129 -16.28 -3.62 12.18
C ARG A 129 -15.78 -4.90 11.52
N ILE A 130 -14.71 -4.76 10.76
CA ILE A 130 -14.04 -5.85 10.03
C ILE A 130 -12.52 -5.76 10.22
N PRO A 131 -11.78 -6.88 10.14
CA PRO A 131 -10.33 -6.83 10.06
C PRO A 131 -9.90 -6.11 8.78
N VAL A 132 -9.12 -5.05 8.93
CA VAL A 132 -8.60 -4.24 7.81
C VAL A 132 -7.13 -3.95 8.03
N ILE A 133 -6.38 -3.85 6.94
CA ILE A 133 -5.10 -3.13 6.96
C ILE A 133 -5.43 -1.65 7.14
N GLU A 134 -4.77 -1.02 8.10
CA GLU A 134 -4.92 0.41 8.34
C GLU A 134 -4.23 1.17 7.21
N LEU A 135 -5.04 1.89 6.43
CA LEU A 135 -4.61 2.64 5.26
C LEU A 135 -5.08 4.08 5.40
N VAL A 136 -4.20 5.00 5.03
CA VAL A 136 -4.57 6.40 4.83
C VAL A 136 -4.89 6.56 3.37
N GLU A 137 -6.15 6.81 3.05
CA GLU A 137 -6.52 7.26 1.72
C GLU A 137 -6.36 8.78 1.62
N ILE A 138 -5.65 9.20 0.58
CA ILE A 138 -5.42 10.59 0.22
C ILE A 138 -6.11 10.78 -1.13
N GLY A 139 -7.04 11.73 -1.21
CA GLY A 139 -7.82 12.05 -2.42
C GLY A 139 -7.01 12.77 -3.50
N ALA A 140 -5.78 12.33 -3.69
CA ALA A 140 -4.76 12.85 -4.57
C ALA A 140 -4.17 11.67 -5.35
N GLY A 141 -4.36 11.66 -6.67
CA GLY A 141 -3.78 10.71 -7.62
C GLY A 141 -3.42 11.41 -8.92
N GLY A 142 -2.94 10.69 -9.93
CA GLY A 142 -2.54 11.28 -11.21
C GLY A 142 -3.67 12.06 -11.92
N GLY A 143 -4.90 11.60 -11.79
CA GLY A 143 -6.10 12.24 -12.34
C GLY A 143 -6.76 13.25 -11.41
N SER A 144 -6.20 13.56 -10.23
CA SER A 144 -6.79 14.58 -9.35
C SER A 144 -6.76 15.95 -10.02
N LEU A 145 -7.92 16.61 -10.06
CA LEU A 145 -8.08 17.89 -10.76
C LEU A 145 -7.50 19.05 -9.95
N ALA A 146 -6.78 19.92 -10.64
CA ALA A 146 -6.20 21.14 -10.09
C ALA A 146 -7.05 22.36 -10.44
N HIS A 147 -7.29 23.22 -9.46
CA HIS A 147 -8.00 24.48 -9.66
C HIS A 147 -7.49 25.57 -8.69
N VAL A 148 -7.86 26.82 -8.96
CA VAL A 148 -7.62 27.93 -8.03
C VAL A 148 -8.90 28.19 -7.23
N ASP A 149 -8.79 28.13 -5.91
CA ASP A 149 -9.93 28.36 -5.01
C ASP A 149 -10.30 29.85 -4.91
N LYS A 150 -11.40 30.14 -4.20
CA LYS A 150 -11.87 31.52 -3.98
C LYS A 150 -10.86 32.41 -3.23
N MET A 151 -9.87 31.82 -2.56
CA MET A 151 -8.81 32.51 -1.82
C MET A 151 -7.52 32.65 -2.64
N LYS A 152 -7.56 32.38 -3.95
CA LYS A 152 -6.40 32.39 -4.86
C LYS A 152 -5.31 31.39 -4.48
N ARG A 153 -5.67 30.25 -3.89
CA ARG A 153 -4.75 29.14 -3.61
C ARG A 153 -4.99 28.01 -4.60
N ILE A 154 -3.93 27.30 -4.93
CA ILE A 154 -4.05 26.09 -5.73
C ILE A 154 -4.56 24.97 -4.82
N ALA A 155 -5.61 24.29 -5.29
CA ALA A 155 -6.15 23.09 -4.68
C ALA A 155 -6.08 21.95 -5.70
N VAL A 156 -5.69 20.75 -5.24
CA VAL A 156 -5.62 19.53 -6.04
C VAL A 156 -6.52 18.48 -5.41
N GLY A 157 -7.43 17.94 -6.21
CA GLY A 157 -8.50 17.09 -5.73
C GLY A 157 -9.57 17.88 -4.96
N PRO A 158 -10.52 17.18 -4.32
CA PRO A 158 -10.63 15.72 -4.25
C PRO A 158 -11.36 15.11 -5.47
N GLU A 159 -11.76 15.94 -6.43
CA GLU A 159 -12.33 15.51 -7.70
C GLU A 159 -11.24 14.91 -8.60
N SER A 160 -11.60 13.90 -9.37
CA SER A 160 -10.69 13.19 -10.27
C SER A 160 -11.29 13.11 -11.66
N ALA A 161 -10.45 13.24 -12.67
CA ALA A 161 -10.80 13.05 -14.07
C ALA A 161 -11.07 11.57 -14.43
N GLY A 162 -10.72 10.63 -13.53
CA GLY A 162 -10.80 9.20 -13.81
C GLY A 162 -9.92 8.78 -14.99
N SER A 163 -10.34 7.73 -15.70
CA SER A 163 -9.73 7.29 -16.97
C SER A 163 -10.53 7.71 -18.21
N ASP A 164 -11.78 8.14 -18.01
CA ASP A 164 -12.70 8.62 -19.04
C ASP A 164 -13.58 9.75 -18.45
N PRO A 165 -13.47 11.00 -18.96
CA PRO A 165 -12.62 11.44 -20.07
C PRO A 165 -11.12 11.43 -19.73
N GLY A 166 -10.76 11.34 -18.45
CA GLY A 166 -9.37 11.39 -18.00
C GLY A 166 -8.74 12.78 -18.04
N PRO A 167 -7.45 12.90 -17.66
CA PRO A 167 -6.65 14.12 -17.74
C PRO A 167 -6.74 14.79 -19.12
N ALA A 168 -6.50 16.10 -19.19
CA ALA A 168 -6.59 16.84 -20.46
C ALA A 168 -5.64 16.26 -21.53
N CYS A 169 -4.45 15.84 -21.12
CA CYS A 169 -3.45 15.19 -21.96
C CYS A 169 -3.89 13.84 -22.54
N TYR A 170 -4.98 13.23 -22.08
CA TYR A 170 -5.49 12.02 -22.73
C TYR A 170 -6.17 12.32 -24.07
N GLY A 171 -6.51 13.59 -24.36
CA GLY A 171 -7.10 14.00 -25.63
C GLY A 171 -8.53 13.51 -25.85
N ARG A 172 -9.24 13.10 -24.78
CA ARG A 172 -10.60 12.54 -24.83
C ARG A 172 -11.70 13.52 -24.41
N GLY A 173 -11.39 14.82 -24.41
CA GLY A 173 -12.34 15.89 -24.06
C GLY A 173 -12.28 16.37 -22.60
N GLY A 174 -11.33 15.88 -21.80
CA GLY A 174 -11.02 16.45 -20.49
C GLY A 174 -10.51 17.89 -20.63
N ALA A 175 -11.11 18.84 -19.89
CA ALA A 175 -10.81 20.28 -20.02
C ALA A 175 -10.15 20.90 -18.78
N ALA A 176 -10.24 20.24 -17.62
CA ALA A 176 -9.60 20.68 -16.38
C ALA A 176 -8.23 19.98 -16.23
N PRO A 177 -7.19 20.68 -15.77
CA PRO A 177 -5.88 20.05 -15.61
C PRO A 177 -5.88 19.09 -14.43
N ALA A 178 -5.22 17.96 -14.59
CA ALA A 178 -4.93 16.99 -13.55
C ALA A 178 -3.44 16.96 -13.20
N VAL A 179 -3.07 16.21 -12.17
CA VAL A 179 -1.66 15.99 -11.78
C VAL A 179 -0.83 15.40 -12.92
N THR A 180 -1.39 14.47 -13.70
CA THR A 180 -0.74 13.89 -14.88
C THR A 180 -0.46 14.92 -15.98
N ASP A 181 -1.31 15.96 -16.12
CA ASP A 181 -1.03 17.07 -17.04
C ASP A 181 0.21 17.85 -16.60
N ALA A 182 0.34 18.09 -15.30
CA ALA A 182 1.52 18.73 -14.73
C ALA A 182 2.76 17.86 -14.91
N ASP A 183 2.71 16.57 -14.56
CA ASP A 183 3.84 15.65 -14.70
C ASP A 183 4.32 15.52 -16.16
N LEU A 184 3.38 15.56 -17.11
CA LEU A 184 3.68 15.60 -18.54
C LEU A 184 4.44 16.87 -18.92
N LEU A 185 3.92 18.05 -18.57
CA LEU A 185 4.57 19.32 -18.89
C LEU A 185 5.93 19.46 -18.21
N LEU A 186 6.09 18.96 -16.99
CA LEU A 186 7.36 18.93 -16.28
C LEU A 186 8.40 18.01 -16.94
N GLY A 187 8.02 17.21 -17.94
CA GLY A 187 8.91 16.31 -18.66
C GLY A 187 9.15 14.97 -17.96
N ARG A 188 8.37 14.63 -16.93
CA ARG A 188 8.53 13.39 -16.15
C ARG A 188 7.94 12.18 -16.88
N ILE A 189 6.93 12.40 -17.71
CA ILE A 189 6.25 11.36 -18.50
C ILE A 189 6.69 11.46 -19.96
N GLU A 190 6.91 10.32 -20.61
CA GLU A 190 7.14 10.24 -22.05
C GLU A 190 5.79 10.22 -22.80
N PRO A 191 5.44 11.26 -23.57
CA PRO A 191 4.14 11.34 -24.24
C PRO A 191 3.83 10.15 -25.16
N ALA A 192 4.84 9.58 -25.82
CA ALA A 192 4.65 8.52 -26.81
C ALA A 192 4.59 7.10 -26.22
N ARG A 193 5.09 6.89 -24.99
CA ARG A 193 5.20 5.56 -24.35
C ARG A 193 4.25 5.38 -23.17
N PHE A 194 3.38 6.35 -22.89
CA PHE A 194 2.45 6.28 -21.76
C PHE A 194 1.51 5.06 -21.88
N ALA A 195 1.33 4.35 -20.76
CA ALA A 195 0.58 3.09 -20.70
C ALA A 195 1.01 2.07 -21.77
N GLY A 196 2.32 1.88 -21.95
CA GLY A 196 2.87 1.00 -22.98
C GLY A 196 2.65 1.49 -24.42
N GLY A 197 2.33 2.77 -24.61
CA GLY A 197 2.06 3.38 -25.92
C GLY A 197 0.60 3.25 -26.38
N VAL A 198 -0.29 2.69 -25.56
CA VAL A 198 -1.72 2.58 -25.85
C VAL A 198 -2.41 3.95 -25.90
N ILE A 199 -1.90 4.91 -25.12
CA ILE A 199 -2.42 6.27 -25.07
C ILE A 199 -1.27 7.22 -25.43
N ARG A 200 -1.44 7.97 -26.53
CA ARG A 200 -0.52 9.05 -26.89
C ARG A 200 -0.97 10.34 -26.21
N LEU A 201 -0.11 10.92 -25.39
CA LEU A 201 -0.46 12.10 -24.62
C LEU A 201 -0.34 13.39 -25.45
N ASP A 202 -1.28 14.30 -25.26
CA ASP A 202 -1.33 15.63 -25.86
C ASP A 202 -0.79 16.68 -24.89
N ALA A 203 0.47 17.08 -25.09
CA ALA A 203 1.11 18.13 -24.30
C ALA A 203 0.49 19.52 -24.53
N GLY A 204 -0.09 19.77 -25.72
CA GLY A 204 -0.77 21.03 -26.02
C GLY A 204 -2.06 21.18 -25.22
N ALA A 205 -2.85 20.10 -25.12
CA ALA A 205 -4.03 20.06 -24.28
C ALA A 205 -3.70 20.28 -22.80
N ALA A 206 -2.67 19.62 -22.27
CA ALA A 206 -2.18 19.85 -20.91
C ALA A 206 -1.76 21.31 -20.67
N ALA A 207 -0.96 21.87 -21.59
CA ALA A 207 -0.51 23.27 -21.51
C ALA A 207 -1.68 24.25 -21.51
N GLY A 208 -2.66 24.06 -22.39
CA GLY A 208 -3.85 24.88 -22.46
C GLY A 208 -4.69 24.81 -21.17
N ALA A 209 -4.90 23.61 -20.63
CA ALA A 209 -5.67 23.41 -19.41
C ALA A 209 -5.00 24.05 -18.19
N LEU A 210 -3.69 23.84 -18.00
CA LEU A 210 -2.92 24.44 -16.90
C LEU A 210 -2.82 25.96 -17.01
N ALA A 211 -2.56 26.48 -18.22
CA ALA A 211 -2.52 27.93 -18.44
C ALA A 211 -3.86 28.60 -18.12
N LYS A 212 -4.98 27.98 -18.49
CA LYS A 212 -6.33 28.53 -18.25
C LYS A 212 -6.72 28.47 -16.78
N ALA A 213 -6.54 27.32 -16.12
CA ALA A 213 -7.09 27.09 -14.78
C ALA A 213 -6.16 27.55 -13.65
N ILE A 214 -4.84 27.58 -13.87
CA ILE A 214 -3.83 27.90 -12.85
C ILE A 214 -3.00 29.13 -13.26
N GLY A 215 -2.44 29.12 -14.48
CA GLY A 215 -1.54 30.16 -14.97
C GLY A 215 -2.17 31.56 -14.99
N ALA A 216 -3.26 31.74 -15.75
CA ALA A 216 -3.92 33.03 -15.92
C ALA A 216 -4.51 33.61 -14.62
N PRO A 217 -5.16 32.83 -13.72
CA PRO A 217 -5.67 33.35 -12.45
C PRO A 217 -4.57 33.83 -11.48
N LEU A 218 -3.37 33.26 -11.55
CA LEU A 218 -2.27 33.54 -10.61
C LEU A 218 -1.10 34.32 -11.24
N GLY A 219 -1.12 34.57 -12.55
CA GLY A 219 -0.03 35.21 -13.27
C GLY A 219 1.24 34.35 -13.38
N LEU A 220 1.09 33.02 -13.45
CA LEU A 220 2.20 32.07 -13.54
C LEU A 220 2.47 31.64 -14.98
N GLY A 221 3.74 31.40 -15.31
CA GLY A 221 4.12 30.72 -16.56
C GLY A 221 3.67 29.25 -16.59
N GLY A 222 3.70 28.63 -17.77
CA GLY A 222 3.25 27.23 -17.92
C GLY A 222 3.99 26.23 -17.04
N ASP A 223 5.33 26.32 -17.03
CA ASP A 223 6.18 25.46 -16.18
C ASP A 223 5.94 25.72 -14.69
N GLU A 224 5.79 26.99 -14.29
CA GLU A 224 5.52 27.37 -12.89
C GLU A 224 4.15 26.86 -12.42
N ALA A 225 3.13 26.95 -13.27
CA ALA A 225 1.81 26.40 -13.00
C ALA A 225 1.86 24.88 -12.81
N ALA A 226 2.61 24.16 -13.66
CA ALA A 226 2.79 22.72 -13.55
C ALA A 226 3.54 22.33 -12.26
N VAL A 227 4.64 23.02 -11.92
CA VAL A 227 5.38 22.80 -10.66
C VAL A 227 4.46 23.03 -9.48
N ALA A 228 3.66 24.10 -9.49
CA ALA A 228 2.80 24.43 -8.37
C ALA A 228 1.74 23.35 -8.11
N VAL A 229 1.17 22.76 -9.17
CA VAL A 229 0.25 21.61 -9.04
C VAL A 229 0.97 20.39 -8.45
N SER A 230 2.17 20.05 -8.95
CA SER A 230 2.96 18.93 -8.42
C SER A 230 3.34 19.15 -6.95
N GLU A 231 3.79 20.33 -6.57
CA GLU A 231 4.21 20.64 -5.20
C GLU A 231 3.03 20.58 -4.22
N VAL A 232 1.86 21.04 -4.64
CA VAL A 232 0.64 20.97 -3.80
C VAL A 232 0.21 19.52 -3.59
N VAL A 233 0.22 18.68 -4.64
CA VAL A 233 -0.17 17.27 -4.47
C VAL A 233 0.84 16.53 -3.58
N ASP A 234 2.14 16.76 -3.77
CA ASP A 234 3.20 16.15 -2.96
C ASP A 234 3.12 16.59 -1.50
N GLU A 235 2.85 17.88 -1.25
CA GLU A 235 2.67 18.40 0.11
C GLU A 235 1.43 17.83 0.79
N ASN A 236 0.30 17.72 0.07
CA ASN A 236 -0.91 17.11 0.60
C ASN A 236 -0.66 15.65 1.01
N MET A 237 0.07 14.90 0.18
CA MET A 237 0.43 13.51 0.48
C MET A 237 1.37 13.41 1.69
N ALA A 238 2.41 14.24 1.74
CA ALA A 238 3.34 14.27 2.87
C ALA A 238 2.66 14.70 4.18
N ALA A 239 1.77 15.70 4.13
CA ALA A 239 1.02 16.17 5.29
C ALA A 239 0.10 15.09 5.85
N ALA A 240 -0.61 14.35 4.99
CA ALA A 240 -1.45 13.24 5.41
C ALA A 240 -0.64 12.10 6.05
N ALA A 241 0.53 11.76 5.48
CA ALA A 241 1.43 10.76 6.06
C ALA A 241 1.92 11.16 7.46
N ARG A 242 2.34 12.42 7.63
CA ARG A 242 2.78 12.95 8.94
C ARG A 242 1.65 12.91 9.97
N ALA A 243 0.46 13.37 9.60
CA ALA A 243 -0.70 13.36 10.49
C ALA A 243 -1.02 11.94 10.97
N HIS A 244 -1.07 10.97 10.05
CA HIS A 244 -1.35 9.59 10.41
C HIS A 244 -0.25 8.93 11.26
N ALA A 245 1.02 9.20 10.96
CA ALA A 245 2.12 8.71 11.78
C ALA A 245 2.02 9.23 13.22
N VAL A 246 1.70 10.51 13.41
CA VAL A 246 1.46 11.11 14.73
C VAL A 246 0.27 10.47 15.44
N GLU A 247 -0.86 10.23 14.74
CA GLU A 247 -2.03 9.54 15.30
C GLU A 247 -1.72 8.12 15.79
N GLN A 248 -0.76 7.46 15.14
CA GLN A 248 -0.31 6.10 15.48
C GLN A 248 0.87 6.10 16.48
N GLY A 249 1.33 7.27 16.95
CA GLY A 249 2.48 7.39 17.85
C GLY A 249 3.81 6.98 17.22
N LYS A 250 3.94 7.10 15.90
CA LYS A 250 5.08 6.62 15.11
C LYS A 250 5.90 7.78 14.53
N ASP A 251 7.21 7.61 14.49
CA ASP A 251 8.13 8.52 13.79
C ASP A 251 8.17 8.15 12.30
N ILE A 252 7.92 9.13 11.43
CA ILE A 252 7.94 8.93 9.97
C ILE A 252 9.35 9.02 9.40
N ALA A 253 10.22 9.88 9.96
CA ALA A 253 11.52 10.21 9.36
C ALA A 253 12.52 9.04 9.39
N ARG A 254 12.28 8.06 10.27
CA ARG A 254 13.10 6.85 10.42
C ARG A 254 12.75 5.74 9.42
N ARG A 255 11.71 5.91 8.63
CA ARG A 255 11.18 4.86 7.74
C ARG A 255 11.81 4.94 6.35
N ALA A 256 12.00 3.79 5.72
CA ALA A 256 12.15 3.74 4.26
C ALA A 256 10.77 3.82 3.58
N MET A 257 10.68 4.41 2.40
CA MET A 257 9.46 4.38 1.60
C MET A 257 9.52 3.21 0.60
N ILE A 258 8.44 2.46 0.44
CA ILE A 258 8.26 1.52 -0.67
C ILE A 258 7.16 2.09 -1.56
N ALA A 259 7.52 2.55 -2.75
CA ALA A 259 6.64 3.30 -3.65
C ALA A 259 6.24 2.46 -4.86
N PHE A 260 4.93 2.30 -5.07
CA PHE A 260 4.35 1.54 -6.19
C PHE A 260 3.01 2.14 -6.63
N GLY A 261 2.41 1.59 -7.68
CA GLY A 261 1.36 2.23 -8.46
C GLY A 261 1.96 3.04 -9.62
N GLY A 262 1.14 3.30 -10.64
CA GLY A 262 1.62 3.94 -11.87
C GLY A 262 2.15 5.36 -11.68
N ALA A 263 1.65 6.09 -10.68
CA ALA A 263 2.03 7.47 -10.43
C ALA A 263 2.99 7.64 -9.25
N ALA A 264 3.13 6.68 -8.34
CA ALA A 264 3.95 6.88 -7.14
C ALA A 264 5.43 7.14 -7.47
N PRO A 265 6.10 6.41 -8.39
CA PRO A 265 7.51 6.65 -8.68
C PRO A 265 7.82 8.04 -9.27
N LEU A 266 6.83 8.73 -9.83
CA LEU A 266 6.95 10.12 -10.30
C LEU A 266 7.10 11.11 -9.13
N HIS A 267 6.45 10.81 -8.00
CA HIS A 267 6.29 11.69 -6.85
C HIS A 267 7.11 11.23 -5.63
N ALA A 268 7.54 9.96 -5.60
CA ALA A 268 8.11 9.31 -4.42
C ALA A 268 9.35 10.03 -3.86
N ALA A 269 10.29 10.43 -4.73
CA ALA A 269 11.49 11.16 -4.30
C ALA A 269 11.11 12.49 -3.63
N ARG A 270 10.18 13.24 -4.20
CA ARG A 270 9.78 14.55 -3.67
C ARG A 270 8.98 14.43 -2.37
N VAL A 271 8.06 13.46 -2.29
CA VAL A 271 7.35 13.13 -1.04
C VAL A 271 8.35 12.69 0.04
N ALA A 272 9.34 11.87 -0.30
CA ALA A 272 10.40 11.47 0.62
C ALA A 272 11.21 12.67 1.15
N GLU A 273 11.55 13.66 0.31
CA GLU A 273 12.21 14.90 0.76
C GLU A 273 11.36 15.66 1.79
N LYS A 274 10.06 15.82 1.51
CA LYS A 274 9.10 16.52 2.40
C LYS A 274 8.86 15.78 3.72
N LEU A 275 9.01 14.46 3.72
CA LEU A 275 8.92 13.60 4.91
C LEU A 275 10.25 13.42 5.64
N GLY A 276 11.36 13.88 5.05
CA GLY A 276 12.70 13.72 5.60
C GLY A 276 13.26 12.30 5.50
N LEU A 277 12.74 11.46 4.60
CA LEU A 277 13.19 10.07 4.44
C LEU A 277 14.53 10.02 3.71
N SER A 278 15.36 9.05 4.10
CA SER A 278 16.68 8.84 3.50
C SER A 278 16.68 7.77 2.40
N MET A 279 15.63 6.95 2.31
CA MET A 279 15.57 5.80 1.42
C MET A 279 14.19 5.64 0.80
N VAL A 280 14.15 5.43 -0.52
CA VAL A 280 12.96 5.07 -1.29
C VAL A 280 13.25 3.83 -2.11
N ILE A 281 12.32 2.89 -2.15
CA ILE A 281 12.43 1.63 -2.88
C ILE A 281 11.28 1.58 -3.87
N VAL A 282 11.60 1.47 -5.15
CA VAL A 282 10.62 1.26 -6.23
C VAL A 282 10.80 -0.17 -6.76
N PRO A 283 9.88 -1.09 -6.44
CA PRO A 283 10.04 -2.48 -6.81
C PRO A 283 9.88 -2.69 -8.32
N ALA A 284 10.33 -3.86 -8.80
CA ALA A 284 9.99 -4.31 -10.14
C ALA A 284 8.47 -4.51 -10.26
N GLY A 285 7.89 -4.09 -11.39
CA GLY A 285 6.43 -4.14 -11.57
C GLY A 285 5.67 -3.16 -10.65
N ALA A 286 6.29 -2.03 -10.28
CA ALA A 286 5.67 -1.01 -9.44
C ALA A 286 4.27 -0.61 -9.95
N GLY A 287 4.08 -0.47 -11.26
CA GLY A 287 2.77 -0.13 -11.86
C GLY A 287 1.63 -1.11 -11.55
N VAL A 288 1.94 -2.37 -11.22
CA VAL A 288 0.98 -3.43 -10.88
C VAL A 288 1.19 -3.99 -9.47
N GLY A 289 1.81 -3.23 -8.56
CA GLY A 289 2.25 -3.71 -7.25
C GLY A 289 1.15 -4.39 -6.41
N SER A 290 -0.09 -3.90 -6.45
CA SER A 290 -1.21 -4.55 -5.75
C SER A 290 -1.47 -5.98 -6.25
N ALA A 291 -1.39 -6.22 -7.57
CA ALA A 291 -1.58 -7.55 -8.14
C ALA A 291 -0.46 -8.52 -7.73
N ILE A 292 0.78 -8.04 -7.68
CA ILE A 292 1.93 -8.80 -7.14
C ILE A 292 1.67 -9.15 -5.68
N GLY A 293 1.18 -8.19 -4.90
CA GLY A 293 0.78 -8.40 -3.51
C GLY A 293 -0.30 -9.48 -3.32
N PHE A 294 -1.22 -9.64 -4.27
CA PHE A 294 -2.22 -10.70 -4.21
C PHE A 294 -1.60 -12.10 -4.33
N LEU A 295 -0.53 -12.25 -5.11
CA LEU A 295 0.21 -13.50 -5.25
C LEU A 295 1.01 -13.86 -3.99
N LEU A 296 1.36 -12.84 -3.19
CA LEU A 296 2.11 -12.99 -1.95
C LEU A 296 1.20 -13.18 -0.71
N ALA A 297 -0.07 -12.83 -0.83
CA ALA A 297 -1.02 -12.88 0.28
C ALA A 297 -1.34 -14.35 0.65
N PRO A 298 -1.19 -14.75 1.92
CA PRO A 298 -1.53 -16.10 2.33
C PRO A 298 -3.06 -16.26 2.43
N PRO A 299 -3.61 -17.44 2.05
CA PRO A 299 -4.94 -17.84 2.48
C PRO A 299 -5.06 -17.73 4.00
N SER A 300 -5.99 -16.90 4.47
CA SER A 300 -6.13 -16.65 5.91
C SER A 300 -7.52 -16.22 6.30
N TYR A 301 -7.86 -16.48 7.57
CA TYR A 301 -9.14 -16.15 8.13
C TYR A 301 -9.01 -15.67 9.58
N GLU A 302 -9.58 -14.50 9.86
CA GLU A 302 -9.63 -13.92 11.20
C GLU A 302 -11.06 -13.98 11.76
N ILE A 303 -11.14 -14.47 13.00
CA ILE A 303 -12.35 -14.57 13.79
C ILE A 303 -12.17 -13.71 15.04
N VAL A 304 -13.22 -12.97 15.39
CA VAL A 304 -13.32 -12.25 16.65
C VAL A 304 -14.58 -12.69 17.39
N ARG A 305 -14.47 -12.95 18.69
CA ARG A 305 -15.60 -13.32 19.56
C ARG A 305 -15.54 -12.51 20.85
N SER A 306 -16.70 -12.03 21.30
CA SER A 306 -16.82 -11.38 22.60
C SER A 306 -16.90 -12.43 23.69
N LEU A 307 -15.99 -12.34 24.66
CA LEU A 307 -16.09 -13.06 25.92
C LEU A 307 -15.52 -12.15 27.02
N PRO A 308 -16.35 -11.22 27.54
CA PRO A 308 -15.90 -10.26 28.53
C PRO A 308 -15.49 -10.97 29.82
N MET A 309 -14.31 -10.63 30.33
CA MET A 309 -13.82 -11.13 31.61
C MET A 309 -12.86 -10.14 32.24
N ARG A 310 -12.93 -10.00 33.56
CA ARG A 310 -11.91 -9.28 34.31
C ARG A 310 -10.71 -10.19 34.53
N LEU A 311 -9.50 -9.64 34.45
CA LEU A 311 -8.28 -10.42 34.68
C LEU A 311 -8.22 -10.96 36.11
N ASP A 312 -8.61 -10.18 37.12
CA ASP A 312 -8.67 -10.61 38.53
C ASP A 312 -9.68 -11.75 38.81
N ARG A 313 -10.49 -12.11 37.81
CA ARG A 313 -11.42 -13.25 37.82
C ARG A 313 -11.29 -14.07 36.54
N PHE A 314 -10.07 -14.21 36.03
CA PHE A 314 -9.79 -14.83 34.74
C PHE A 314 -10.20 -16.31 34.73
N ALA A 315 -11.06 -16.68 33.78
CA ALA A 315 -11.54 -18.05 33.61
C ALA A 315 -10.81 -18.72 32.44
N ALA A 316 -9.58 -19.17 32.67
CA ALA A 316 -8.75 -19.81 31.65
C ALA A 316 -9.44 -20.96 30.88
N PRO A 317 -10.22 -21.86 31.51
CA PRO A 317 -10.94 -22.92 30.78
C PRO A 317 -11.96 -22.38 29.78
N ARG A 318 -12.61 -21.25 30.06
CA ARG A 318 -13.58 -20.63 29.15
C ARG A 318 -12.89 -19.98 27.95
N ALA A 319 -11.77 -19.30 28.18
CA ALA A 319 -10.95 -18.75 27.10
C ALA A 319 -10.40 -19.87 26.20
N ALA A 320 -9.90 -20.96 26.79
CA ALA A 320 -9.39 -22.11 26.04
C ALA A 320 -10.48 -22.80 25.20
N ALA A 321 -11.69 -22.98 25.74
CA ALA A 321 -12.83 -23.51 24.99
C ALA A 321 -13.18 -22.62 23.80
N LEU A 322 -13.22 -21.29 24.00
CA LEU A 322 -13.46 -20.32 22.93
C LEU A 322 -12.42 -20.42 21.80
N PHE A 323 -11.12 -20.48 22.15
CA PHE A 323 -10.06 -20.62 21.14
C PHE A 323 -10.12 -21.95 20.41
N LYS A 324 -10.50 -23.05 21.08
CA LYS A 324 -10.70 -24.34 20.43
C LYS A 324 -11.76 -24.26 19.33
N GLU A 325 -12.90 -23.61 19.61
CA GLU A 325 -13.98 -23.39 18.64
C GLU A 325 -13.52 -22.50 17.48
N MET A 326 -12.91 -21.35 17.80
CA MET A 326 -12.40 -20.40 16.79
C MET A 326 -11.34 -21.04 15.90
N ARG A 327 -10.44 -21.86 16.46
CA ARG A 327 -9.43 -22.60 15.70
C ARG A 327 -10.05 -23.59 14.73
N ALA A 328 -11.04 -24.36 15.16
CA ALA A 328 -11.73 -25.30 14.29
C ALA A 328 -12.43 -24.59 13.11
N GLU A 329 -13.12 -23.48 13.39
CA GLU A 329 -13.79 -22.67 12.36
C GLU A 329 -12.77 -22.07 11.37
N ALA A 330 -11.70 -21.43 11.87
CA ALA A 330 -10.70 -20.81 11.00
C ALA A 330 -9.92 -21.85 10.18
N ALA A 331 -9.64 -23.02 10.76
CA ALA A 331 -8.87 -24.08 10.08
C ALA A 331 -9.66 -24.64 8.90
N ALA A 332 -10.97 -24.80 9.07
CA ALA A 332 -11.86 -25.26 8.01
C ALA A 332 -11.88 -24.28 6.83
N VAL A 333 -11.98 -22.97 7.11
CA VAL A 333 -11.98 -21.94 6.07
C VAL A 333 -10.63 -21.88 5.34
N VAL A 334 -9.51 -21.92 6.06
CA VAL A 334 -8.17 -21.90 5.44
C VAL A 334 -7.90 -23.17 4.63
N ARG A 335 -8.31 -24.34 5.13
CA ARG A 335 -8.17 -25.62 4.42
C ARG A 335 -8.95 -25.65 3.11
N ALA A 336 -10.13 -25.02 3.07
CA ALA A 336 -10.90 -24.89 1.83
C ALA A 336 -10.17 -24.05 0.76
N ALA A 337 -9.28 -23.14 1.16
CA ALA A 337 -8.52 -22.30 0.23
C ALA A 337 -7.13 -22.87 -0.12
N ALA A 338 -6.47 -23.57 0.82
CA ALA A 338 -5.06 -23.97 0.70
C ALA A 338 -4.81 -25.49 0.83
N GLY A 339 -5.87 -26.31 0.95
CA GLY A 339 -5.73 -27.73 1.22
C GLY A 339 -5.01 -27.99 2.56
N ASP A 340 -4.12 -28.98 2.57
CA ASP A 340 -3.40 -29.41 3.77
C ASP A 340 -2.06 -28.68 4.00
N ALA A 341 -1.90 -27.49 3.42
CA ALA A 341 -0.74 -26.65 3.69
C ALA A 341 -0.58 -26.40 5.21
N PRO A 342 0.66 -26.37 5.75
CA PRO A 342 0.90 -26.06 7.16
C PRO A 342 0.26 -24.72 7.53
N GLN A 343 -0.29 -24.60 8.74
CA GLN A 343 -0.99 -23.39 9.18
C GLN A 343 -0.25 -22.72 10.34
N THR A 344 -0.27 -21.40 10.37
CA THR A 344 0.18 -20.58 11.50
C THR A 344 -1.00 -19.92 12.18
N GLU A 345 -0.86 -19.67 13.48
CA GLU A 345 -1.89 -19.09 14.32
C GLU A 345 -1.36 -17.83 15.02
N GLU A 346 -2.12 -16.75 14.91
CA GLU A 346 -1.93 -15.52 15.68
C GLU A 346 -3.14 -15.31 16.61
N CYS A 347 -2.88 -15.15 17.90
CA CYS A 347 -3.91 -14.88 18.91
C CYS A 347 -3.73 -13.49 19.54
N ALA A 348 -4.84 -12.85 19.87
CA ALA A 348 -4.82 -11.59 20.61
C ALA A 348 -6.06 -11.43 21.51
N ALA A 349 -5.86 -10.79 22.65
CA ALA A 349 -6.88 -10.33 23.58
C ALA A 349 -7.08 -8.82 23.43
N TYR A 350 -8.34 -8.36 23.47
CA TYR A 350 -8.68 -6.94 23.36
C TYR A 350 -9.03 -6.43 24.74
N MET A 351 -8.11 -5.65 25.30
CA MET A 351 -8.04 -5.37 26.73
C MET A 351 -8.09 -3.88 27.01
N ARG A 352 -8.60 -3.51 28.18
CA ARG A 352 -8.65 -2.12 28.66
C ARG A 352 -8.64 -2.07 30.18
N TYR A 353 -8.29 -0.91 30.74
CA TYR A 353 -8.61 -0.66 32.14
C TYR A 353 -10.13 -0.51 32.31
N GLN A 354 -10.65 -0.97 33.43
CA GLN A 354 -12.06 -0.86 33.78
C GLN A 354 -12.50 0.61 33.73
N GLY A 355 -13.64 0.86 33.10
CA GLY A 355 -14.18 2.22 32.92
C GLY A 355 -13.67 2.95 31.68
N GLN A 356 -12.65 2.44 30.98
CA GLN A 356 -12.23 3.00 29.69
C GLN A 356 -13.22 2.63 28.58
N GLY A 357 -13.34 3.50 27.57
CA GLY A 357 -14.18 3.26 26.40
C GLY A 357 -13.51 2.44 25.29
N HIS A 358 -12.17 2.40 25.25
CA HIS A 358 -11.40 1.85 24.13
C HIS A 358 -10.49 0.70 24.57
N GLU A 359 -10.41 -0.32 23.73
CA GLU A 359 -9.56 -1.49 23.91
C GLU A 359 -8.27 -1.38 23.08
N ILE A 360 -7.17 -1.94 23.61
CA ILE A 360 -5.93 -2.18 22.85
C ILE A 360 -5.79 -3.67 22.53
N ALA A 361 -5.12 -3.97 21.41
CA ALA A 361 -4.79 -5.35 21.05
C ALA A 361 -3.56 -5.82 21.82
N VAL A 362 -3.69 -6.91 22.55
CA VAL A 362 -2.62 -7.54 23.32
C VAL A 362 -2.34 -8.92 22.69
N PRO A 363 -1.22 -9.09 21.98
CA PRO A 363 -0.81 -10.40 21.48
C PRO A 363 -0.74 -11.41 22.63
N CYS A 364 -1.23 -12.63 22.40
CA CYS A 364 -1.15 -13.70 23.38
C CYS A 364 -0.82 -15.03 22.71
N SER A 365 -0.18 -15.92 23.47
CA SER A 365 0.15 -17.27 22.99
C SER A 365 -1.13 -18.09 22.70
N PRO A 366 -1.11 -18.99 21.69
CA PRO A 366 -2.16 -19.97 21.50
C PRO A 366 -2.43 -20.70 22.81
N PHE A 367 -3.64 -20.60 23.37
CA PHE A 367 -3.97 -21.27 24.63
C PHE A 367 -3.91 -22.79 24.42
N PRO A 368 -2.92 -23.47 25.05
CA PRO A 368 -3.25 -24.32 26.19
C PRO A 368 -2.22 -24.22 27.35
N ALA A 369 -2.72 -23.93 28.57
CA ALA A 369 -2.21 -24.39 29.87
C ALA A 369 -0.93 -23.83 30.56
N ALA A 370 -0.17 -22.83 30.08
CA ALA A 370 1.03 -22.36 30.83
C ALA A 370 1.10 -20.86 31.17
N GLU A 371 0.31 -20.00 30.54
CA GLU A 371 0.33 -18.56 30.78
C GLU A 371 -0.96 -18.13 31.47
N GLY A 372 -0.89 -17.97 32.80
CA GLY A 372 -1.99 -17.49 33.61
C GLY A 372 -2.27 -15.99 33.44
N GLU A 373 -3.14 -15.47 34.29
CA GLU A 373 -3.50 -14.05 34.39
C GLU A 373 -2.28 -13.11 34.35
N GLY A 374 -1.20 -13.47 35.04
CA GLY A 374 0.01 -12.64 35.14
C GLY A 374 0.72 -12.37 33.80
N SER A 375 0.70 -13.34 32.87
CA SER A 375 1.31 -13.15 31.54
C SER A 375 0.50 -12.13 30.72
N LEU A 376 -0.83 -12.28 30.72
CA LEU A 376 -1.72 -11.34 30.02
C LEU A 376 -1.66 -9.93 30.62
N LEU A 377 -1.58 -9.80 31.94
CA LEU A 377 -1.45 -8.50 32.60
C LEU A 377 -0.14 -7.82 32.19
N GLY A 378 0.99 -8.52 32.27
CA GLY A 378 2.28 -7.97 31.86
C GLY A 378 2.31 -7.58 30.37
N ALA A 379 1.75 -8.42 29.50
CA ALA A 379 1.62 -8.12 28.08
C ALA A 379 0.73 -6.88 27.82
N PHE A 380 -0.37 -6.75 28.56
CA PHE A 380 -1.25 -5.59 28.49
C PHE A 380 -0.53 -4.31 28.95
N GLU A 381 0.14 -4.33 30.10
CA GLU A 381 0.85 -3.16 30.62
C GLU A 381 1.97 -2.71 29.69
N ALA A 382 2.72 -3.65 29.10
CA ALA A 382 3.74 -3.35 28.11
C ALA A 382 3.14 -2.72 26.83
N ALA A 383 2.06 -3.31 26.30
CA ALA A 383 1.37 -2.78 25.12
C ALA A 383 0.74 -1.40 25.39
N TYR A 384 0.17 -1.20 26.57
CA TYR A 384 -0.45 0.05 26.98
C TYR A 384 0.60 1.15 27.17
N ALA A 385 1.72 0.84 27.82
CA ALA A 385 2.82 1.78 27.99
C ALA A 385 3.48 2.15 26.65
N ALA A 386 3.56 1.23 25.69
CA ALA A 386 4.07 1.53 24.36
C ALA A 386 3.20 2.55 23.60
N ILE A 387 1.88 2.54 23.81
CA ILE A 387 0.95 3.46 23.15
C ILE A 387 0.85 4.79 23.90
N TYR A 388 0.77 4.77 25.23
CA TYR A 388 0.42 5.95 26.05
C TYR A 388 1.57 6.47 26.92
N GLY A 389 2.74 5.83 26.92
CA GLY A 389 3.92 6.20 27.70
C GLY A 389 3.84 5.91 29.20
N ARG A 390 2.73 5.33 29.69
CA ARG A 390 2.50 5.03 31.12
C ARG A 390 1.44 3.94 31.30
N THR A 391 1.43 3.29 32.46
CA THR A 391 0.33 2.43 32.94
C THR A 391 -0.57 3.19 33.91
N ILE A 392 -1.68 2.57 34.33
CA ILE A 392 -2.56 3.11 35.39
C ILE A 392 -2.54 2.15 36.60
N PRO A 393 -1.70 2.42 37.61
CA PRO A 393 -1.57 1.55 38.77
C PRO A 393 -2.90 1.38 39.52
N GLY A 394 -3.17 0.15 39.99
CA GLY A 394 -4.33 -0.16 40.84
C GLY A 394 -5.68 -0.27 40.13
N MET A 395 -5.74 -0.01 38.81
CA MET A 395 -6.97 -0.19 38.03
C MET A 395 -7.10 -1.64 37.55
N ALA A 396 -8.29 -2.21 37.74
CA ALA A 396 -8.61 -3.54 37.21
C ALA A 396 -8.57 -3.54 35.68
N VAL A 397 -8.06 -4.63 35.09
CA VAL A 397 -8.01 -4.82 33.64
C VAL A 397 -9.09 -5.82 33.22
N GLU A 398 -9.75 -5.54 32.10
CA GLU A 398 -10.76 -6.42 31.51
C GLU A 398 -10.46 -6.73 30.06
N VAL A 399 -10.67 -8.00 29.69
CA VAL A 399 -10.69 -8.46 28.30
C VAL A 399 -12.12 -8.34 27.79
N MET A 400 -12.32 -7.72 26.64
CA MET A 400 -13.64 -7.51 26.04
C MET A 400 -13.91 -8.49 24.90
N SER A 401 -12.89 -8.89 24.16
CA SER A 401 -12.99 -9.77 23.00
C SER A 401 -11.67 -10.49 22.73
N TRP A 402 -11.76 -11.61 22.02
CA TRP A 402 -10.65 -12.47 21.64
C TRP A 402 -10.62 -12.61 20.13
N SER A 403 -9.43 -12.69 19.57
CA SER A 403 -9.26 -12.97 18.15
C SER A 403 -8.24 -14.06 17.87
N LEU A 404 -8.54 -14.83 16.84
CA LEU A 404 -7.65 -15.83 16.26
C LEU A 404 -7.61 -15.56 14.76
N LYS A 405 -6.39 -15.42 14.23
CA LYS A 405 -6.13 -15.42 12.79
C LYS A 405 -5.36 -16.70 12.47
N MET A 406 -5.88 -17.45 11.52
CA MET A 406 -5.20 -18.60 10.93
C MET A 406 -4.72 -18.21 9.53
N ALA A 407 -3.50 -18.58 9.17
CA ALA A 407 -2.97 -18.40 7.83
C ALA A 407 -2.29 -19.68 7.32
N ALA A 408 -2.45 -19.99 6.04
CA ALA A 408 -1.69 -21.05 5.40
C ALA A 408 -0.26 -20.56 5.14
N ASN A 409 0.71 -21.40 5.49
CA ASN A 409 2.10 -21.26 5.10
C ASN A 409 2.27 -21.95 3.74
N THR A 410 1.90 -21.23 2.69
CA THR A 410 2.16 -21.65 1.31
C THR A 410 3.60 -21.30 0.96
N GLU A 411 4.23 -22.09 0.08
CA GLU A 411 5.54 -21.70 -0.46
C GLU A 411 5.44 -20.29 -1.04
N ARG A 412 6.30 -19.39 -0.56
CA ARG A 412 6.36 -18.04 -1.10
C ARG A 412 6.84 -18.16 -2.53
N LEU A 413 6.02 -17.65 -3.47
CA LEU A 413 6.45 -17.45 -4.84
C LEU A 413 7.72 -16.60 -4.82
N ASP A 414 8.80 -17.14 -5.37
CA ASP A 414 10.00 -16.37 -5.63
C ASP A 414 9.70 -15.48 -6.82
N ILE A 415 9.27 -14.25 -6.53
CA ILE A 415 9.06 -13.23 -7.54
C ILE A 415 10.44 -12.63 -7.84
N GLY A 416 11.30 -13.44 -8.45
CA GLY A 416 12.59 -12.97 -8.96
C GLY A 416 12.36 -11.83 -9.95
N ALA A 417 13.40 -11.05 -10.24
CA ALA A 417 13.38 -10.11 -11.34
C ALA A 417 13.18 -10.89 -12.66
N GLY A 418 11.92 -11.07 -13.06
CA GLY A 418 11.59 -11.53 -14.40
C GLY A 418 12.17 -10.55 -15.42
N PRO A 419 12.50 -10.98 -16.64
CA PRO A 419 12.97 -10.08 -17.68
C PRO A 419 11.97 -8.93 -17.83
N ALA A 420 12.47 -7.70 -17.71
CA ALA A 420 11.67 -6.50 -17.94
C ALA A 420 11.03 -6.58 -19.33
N ASP A 421 9.72 -6.31 -19.38
CA ASP A 421 8.85 -6.18 -20.56
C ASP A 421 9.53 -6.43 -21.92
N GLN A 422 9.48 -7.68 -22.40
CA GLN A 422 9.28 -7.88 -23.83
C GLN A 422 7.79 -7.69 -24.07
N ALA A 423 7.42 -6.58 -24.72
CA ALA A 423 6.08 -6.45 -25.29
C ALA A 423 5.78 -7.74 -26.09
N PRO A 424 4.57 -8.32 -25.99
CA PRO A 424 4.26 -9.52 -26.78
C PRO A 424 4.40 -9.15 -28.25
N GLY A 425 5.50 -9.60 -28.86
CA GLY A 425 5.66 -9.61 -30.29
C GLY A 425 4.52 -10.43 -30.87
N ALA A 426 3.90 -9.92 -31.93
CA ALA A 426 2.96 -10.68 -32.72
C ALA A 426 3.68 -11.86 -33.40
N SER A 427 3.84 -12.98 -32.69
CA SER A 427 4.00 -14.35 -33.21
C SER A 427 4.24 -15.29 -32.03
N GLY A 428 3.48 -16.38 -32.00
CA GLY A 428 3.36 -17.25 -30.83
C GLY A 428 4.60 -18.05 -30.49
N GLU A 429 4.80 -18.25 -29.19
CA GLU A 429 4.92 -19.55 -28.52
C GLU A 429 5.05 -19.30 -27.00
N ASN A 430 4.07 -19.76 -26.22
CA ASN A 430 4.08 -19.65 -24.76
C ASN A 430 5.13 -20.61 -24.19
N THR A 431 6.27 -20.09 -23.73
CA THR A 431 7.19 -20.86 -22.89
C THR A 431 6.79 -20.76 -21.41
N PRO A 432 6.82 -21.86 -20.64
CA PRO A 432 6.46 -21.84 -19.22
C PRO A 432 7.49 -21.06 -18.38
N PHE A 433 6.98 -20.31 -17.40
CA PHE A 433 7.75 -19.67 -16.34
C PHE A 433 8.59 -20.70 -15.56
N SER A 434 9.91 -20.48 -15.44
CA SER A 434 10.81 -21.34 -14.68
C SER A 434 11.38 -20.57 -13.46
N PRO A 435 11.18 -21.04 -12.22
CA PRO A 435 11.75 -20.39 -11.03
C PRO A 435 13.24 -20.74 -10.87
N VAL A 436 14.08 -19.76 -10.50
CA VAL A 436 15.52 -19.93 -10.28
C VAL A 436 15.87 -19.86 -8.79
N GLY A 437 16.45 -20.95 -8.30
CA GLY A 437 17.35 -21.17 -7.15
C GLY A 437 17.48 -20.19 -5.97
N ARG A 438 17.24 -20.71 -4.76
CA ARG A 438 17.59 -20.14 -3.44
C ARG A 438 19.10 -19.83 -3.28
N ALA A 439 19.42 -18.67 -2.72
CA ALA A 439 20.72 -18.43 -2.08
C ALA A 439 20.55 -18.17 -0.56
N ARG A 440 21.38 -18.83 0.27
CA ARG A 440 21.41 -18.68 1.73
C ARG A 440 22.24 -17.44 2.12
N ASN A 441 21.76 -16.63 3.06
CA ASN A 441 22.52 -15.52 3.64
C ASN A 441 23.44 -16.03 4.78
N SER A 442 24.73 -15.66 4.75
CA SER A 442 25.66 -15.74 5.87
C SER A 442 25.64 -14.44 6.70
N ARG A 443 25.87 -14.55 8.01
CA ARG A 443 25.45 -13.59 9.06
C ARG A 443 26.43 -12.48 9.46
N ASP A 444 27.55 -12.28 8.76
CA ASP A 444 28.62 -11.41 9.28
C ASP A 444 28.95 -10.22 8.34
N ASP A 445 28.12 -9.17 8.37
CA ASP A 445 28.52 -7.76 8.10
C ASP A 445 27.39 -6.79 8.56
N PRO A 446 27.63 -5.81 9.45
CA PRO A 446 26.64 -4.78 9.81
C PRO A 446 26.35 -3.76 8.69
N GLN A 447 26.99 -3.87 7.53
CA GLN A 447 26.54 -3.19 6.32
C GLN A 447 25.44 -4.03 5.67
N ILE A 448 24.19 -3.57 5.81
CA ILE A 448 23.01 -4.03 5.05
C ILE A 448 23.49 -4.43 3.65
N GLY A 449 23.29 -5.69 3.25
CA GLY A 449 23.95 -6.35 2.12
C GLY A 449 23.71 -5.69 0.75
N PHE A 450 24.28 -4.51 0.56
CA PHE A 450 24.26 -3.71 -0.65
C PHE A 450 25.57 -3.87 -1.42
N ALA A 451 26.56 -4.64 -0.97
CA ALA A 451 27.81 -4.81 -1.70
C ALA A 451 27.64 -5.79 -2.89
N VAL A 452 27.31 -5.22 -4.04
CA VAL A 452 27.76 -5.71 -5.35
C VAL A 452 28.38 -4.50 -6.01
N ARG A 453 29.71 -4.36 -5.98
CA ARG A 453 30.38 -3.49 -6.95
C ARG A 453 30.16 -4.15 -8.30
N GLY A 454 29.11 -3.74 -9.00
CA GLY A 454 28.82 -4.20 -10.36
C GLY A 454 29.80 -3.57 -11.33
N GLU A 455 30.26 -4.37 -12.28
CA GLU A 455 31.10 -3.96 -13.41
C GLU A 455 30.32 -3.00 -14.33
N GLY A 456 30.85 -1.79 -14.53
CA GLY A 456 30.52 -0.87 -15.61
C GLY A 456 29.17 -0.15 -15.54
N ASP A 457 29.20 1.17 -15.32
CA ASP A 457 28.04 2.05 -15.54
C ASP A 457 27.51 1.84 -16.96
N LYS A 458 26.24 1.46 -17.09
CA LYS A 458 25.59 1.47 -18.40
C LYS A 458 25.35 2.93 -18.78
N PRO A 459 25.78 3.39 -19.96
CA PRO A 459 25.59 4.79 -20.35
C PRO A 459 24.10 5.10 -20.46
N ALA A 460 23.74 6.34 -20.13
CA ALA A 460 22.38 6.83 -20.31
C ALA A 460 21.94 6.63 -21.76
N ALA A 461 20.68 6.23 -21.98
CA ALA A 461 20.08 6.10 -23.30
C ALA A 461 19.90 7.46 -24.00
N GLY A 462 20.00 8.55 -23.24
CA GLY A 462 19.93 9.93 -23.72
C GLY A 462 19.69 10.88 -22.56
N THR A 463 19.14 12.06 -22.87
CA THR A 463 18.67 13.02 -21.88
C THR A 463 17.24 13.45 -22.18
N ARG A 464 16.55 13.96 -21.16
CA ARG A 464 15.24 14.60 -21.30
C ARG A 464 15.21 15.91 -20.53
N ALA A 465 14.70 16.96 -21.17
CA ALA A 465 14.51 18.25 -20.51
C ALA A 465 13.37 18.17 -19.48
N VAL A 466 13.72 18.20 -18.20
CA VAL A 466 12.80 18.18 -17.05
C VAL A 466 12.86 19.53 -16.36
N TYR A 467 11.71 20.09 -15.98
CA TYR A 467 11.72 21.30 -15.15
C TYR A 467 12.09 20.97 -13.71
N ASP A 468 13.25 21.45 -13.27
CA ASP A 468 13.74 21.26 -11.91
C ASP A 468 13.25 22.41 -11.01
N ALA A 469 12.44 22.07 -10.01
CA ALA A 469 11.86 23.05 -9.09
C ALA A 469 12.91 23.76 -8.22
N GLY A 470 14.01 23.08 -7.86
CA GLY A 470 15.08 23.64 -7.06
C GLY A 470 15.93 24.62 -7.86
N ALA A 471 16.27 24.27 -9.11
CA ALA A 471 17.01 25.14 -10.02
C ALA A 471 16.14 26.19 -10.73
N ARG A 472 14.81 26.06 -10.66
CA ARG A 472 13.80 26.92 -11.31
C ARG A 472 14.01 27.08 -12.83
N ARG A 473 14.45 26.01 -13.49
CA ARG A 473 14.69 25.96 -14.93
C ARG A 473 14.60 24.54 -15.45
N ARG A 474 14.47 24.39 -16.77
CA ARG A 474 14.65 23.08 -17.40
C ARG A 474 16.10 22.65 -17.37
N MET A 475 16.32 21.40 -17.01
CA MET A 475 17.61 20.74 -16.97
C MET A 475 17.53 19.42 -17.72
N ASP A 476 18.63 19.03 -18.35
CA ASP A 476 18.73 17.76 -19.04
C ASP A 476 19.01 16.65 -18.03
N TYR A 477 17.95 15.90 -17.70
CA TYR A 477 18.05 14.73 -16.83
C TYR A 477 18.52 13.53 -17.65
N ALA A 478 19.46 12.76 -17.11
CA ALA A 478 19.91 11.52 -17.76
C ALA A 478 18.75 10.51 -17.83
N LEU A 479 18.58 9.85 -18.97
CA LEU A 479 17.49 8.92 -19.22
C LEU A 479 18.00 7.48 -19.26
N PHE A 480 17.43 6.61 -18.45
CA PHE A 480 17.76 5.19 -18.40
C PHE A 480 16.49 4.35 -18.62
N ASP A 481 16.58 3.32 -19.47
CA ASP A 481 15.54 2.30 -19.54
C ASP A 481 15.75 1.31 -18.39
N ARG A 482 14.71 1.08 -17.57
CA ARG A 482 14.78 0.17 -16.43
C ARG A 482 15.24 -1.22 -16.84
N GLY A 483 14.74 -1.74 -17.97
CA GLY A 483 15.09 -3.08 -18.45
C GLY A 483 16.54 -3.23 -18.87
N ALA A 484 17.24 -2.10 -19.09
CA ALA A 484 18.66 -2.11 -19.37
C ALA A 484 19.53 -2.15 -18.11
N LEU A 485 19.02 -1.80 -16.93
CA LEU A 485 19.81 -1.72 -15.69
C LEU A 485 19.90 -3.08 -15.00
N ALA A 486 21.10 -3.66 -14.93
CA ALA A 486 21.36 -4.91 -14.24
C ALA A 486 21.50 -4.70 -12.71
N PRO A 487 21.28 -5.74 -11.89
CA PRO A 487 21.60 -5.69 -10.46
C PRO A 487 23.02 -5.16 -10.20
N GLY A 488 23.12 -4.20 -9.29
CA GLY A 488 24.36 -3.50 -8.96
C GLY A 488 24.58 -2.18 -9.70
N ALA A 489 23.87 -1.92 -10.80
CA ALA A 489 23.99 -0.67 -11.57
C ALA A 489 23.65 0.56 -10.71
N ALA A 490 24.46 1.60 -10.85
CA ALA A 490 24.27 2.89 -10.18
C ALA A 490 23.78 3.95 -11.17
N VAL A 491 22.98 4.90 -10.68
CA VAL A 491 22.46 6.03 -11.44
C VAL A 491 22.54 7.26 -10.56
N GLU A 492 23.39 8.22 -10.93
CA GLU A 492 23.50 9.49 -10.22
C GLU A 492 22.32 10.41 -10.58
N GLY A 493 21.71 11.02 -9.57
CA GLY A 493 20.68 12.05 -9.80
C GLY A 493 21.31 13.39 -10.21
N PRO A 494 20.67 14.20 -11.06
CA PRO A 494 19.29 14.05 -11.53
C PRO A 494 19.12 13.15 -12.77
N ALA A 495 18.14 12.22 -12.70
CA ALA A 495 17.88 11.24 -13.75
C ALA A 495 16.41 10.78 -13.80
N LEU A 496 16.04 10.15 -14.91
CA LEU A 496 14.78 9.43 -15.10
C LEU A 496 15.07 7.97 -15.40
N ILE A 497 14.46 7.06 -14.64
CA ILE A 497 14.46 5.63 -14.94
C ILE A 497 13.06 5.27 -15.45
N VAL A 498 12.94 4.99 -16.75
CA VAL A 498 11.65 4.76 -17.42
C VAL A 498 11.34 3.28 -17.60
N GLU A 499 10.07 2.92 -17.46
CA GLU A 499 9.51 1.62 -17.80
C GLU A 499 8.12 1.79 -18.45
N ALA A 500 7.50 0.73 -18.96
CA ALA A 500 6.26 0.87 -19.75
C ALA A 500 5.08 1.45 -18.95
N GLN A 501 5.05 1.23 -17.64
CA GLN A 501 3.92 1.55 -16.77
C GLN A 501 4.14 2.80 -15.92
N THR A 502 5.39 3.27 -15.76
CA THR A 502 5.72 4.41 -14.89
C THR A 502 7.12 4.98 -15.21
N THR A 503 7.43 6.12 -14.61
CA THR A 503 8.79 6.70 -14.60
C THR A 503 9.19 6.94 -13.16
N THR A 504 10.37 6.46 -12.78
CA THR A 504 11.00 6.83 -11.50
C THR A 504 11.80 8.10 -11.70
N VAL A 505 11.45 9.16 -10.95
CA VAL A 505 12.22 10.41 -10.94
C VAL A 505 13.29 10.34 -9.85
N VAL A 506 14.56 10.41 -10.24
CA VAL A 506 15.70 10.52 -9.32
C VAL A 506 16.06 12.01 -9.26
N THR A 507 15.65 12.71 -8.19
CA THR A 507 15.95 14.14 -8.04
C THR A 507 17.43 14.37 -7.74
N ALA A 508 17.89 15.61 -7.82
CA ALA A 508 19.28 15.96 -7.47
C ALA A 508 19.66 15.58 -6.02
N ALA A 509 18.68 15.38 -5.13
CA ALA A 509 18.88 15.00 -3.73
C ALA A 509 19.13 13.49 -3.53
N PHE A 510 18.99 12.66 -4.55
CA PHE A 510 19.14 11.21 -4.46
C PHE A 510 20.09 10.66 -5.51
N ASP A 511 20.69 9.52 -5.20
CA ASP A 511 21.25 8.59 -6.19
C ASP A 511 20.45 7.29 -6.14
N ALA A 512 20.41 6.57 -7.25
CA ALA A 512 19.70 5.31 -7.37
C ALA A 512 20.66 4.14 -7.62
N ARG A 513 20.29 2.97 -7.12
CA ARG A 513 21.00 1.71 -7.40
C ARG A 513 20.01 0.56 -7.56
N ILE A 514 20.32 -0.36 -8.48
CA ILE A 514 19.54 -1.58 -8.64
C ILE A 514 20.04 -2.63 -7.65
N ASP A 515 19.16 -3.12 -6.76
CA ASP A 515 19.53 -4.19 -5.84
C ASP A 515 19.50 -5.58 -6.51
N ARG A 516 19.80 -6.64 -5.74
CA ARG A 516 19.82 -8.02 -6.26
C ARG A 516 18.45 -8.54 -6.69
N ALA A 517 17.37 -7.98 -6.16
CA ALA A 517 16.00 -8.34 -6.50
C ALA A 517 15.45 -7.47 -7.65
N GLY A 518 16.24 -6.55 -8.21
CA GLY A 518 15.82 -5.66 -9.30
C GLY A 518 15.02 -4.44 -8.82
N ASN A 519 15.00 -4.13 -7.52
CA ASN A 519 14.40 -2.91 -7.01
C ASN A 519 15.30 -1.71 -7.30
N ILE A 520 14.69 -0.56 -7.61
CA ILE A 520 15.40 0.73 -7.65
C ILE A 520 15.45 1.26 -6.21
N VAL A 521 16.63 1.37 -5.64
CA VAL A 521 16.85 1.91 -4.30
C VAL A 521 17.42 3.31 -4.43
N LEU A 522 16.60 4.32 -4.15
CA LEU A 522 17.04 5.71 -4.05
C LEU A 522 17.56 5.97 -2.64
N THR A 523 18.79 6.47 -2.55
CA THR A 523 19.42 6.87 -1.29
C THR A 523 19.70 8.37 -1.32
N ARG A 524 19.28 9.08 -0.27
CA ARG A 524 19.45 10.52 -0.17
C ARG A 524 20.95 10.85 -0.06
N LYS A 525 21.42 11.79 -0.87
CA LYS A 525 22.76 12.35 -0.77
C LYS A 525 22.92 13.03 0.58
N ARG A 526 24.10 12.88 1.19
CA ARG A 526 24.43 13.68 2.38
C ARG A 526 24.43 15.16 1.97
N PRO A 527 23.92 16.07 2.81
CA PRO A 527 24.13 17.50 2.58
C PRO A 527 25.63 17.74 2.46
N ALA A 528 26.03 18.49 1.43
CA ALA A 528 27.42 18.88 1.21
C ALA A 528 27.93 19.79 2.32
#